data_AF-A0A380S5S2-F1
#
_entry.id   AF-A0A380S5S2-F1
#
_cell.length_a   1.000
_cell.length_b   1.000
_cell.length_c   1.000
_cell.angle_alpha   90.00
_cell.angle_beta   90.00
_cell.angle_gamma   90.00
#
_symmetry.space_group_name_H-M   'P 1'
#
loop_
_entity.id
_entity.type
_entity.pdbx_description
1 polymer ?
#
loop_
_entity_poly.entity_id
_entity_poly.type
_entity_poly.pdbx_seq_one_letter_code
_entity_poly.pdbx_strand_id
1 'polypeptide(L)'
;MKKDQVLDYMDSLEKEDESLDLYVKMYEALSSFLTDFEFMKDSLGMTQKDVADKMGTTQSAISRIASLKTNPSYKQLQKMAEAVGGDLYITPMKDMTVQVPYDLQKTVRKLAKGEKKTTNEYLDEVIRDAVESEYESFTKMFSNKTCDSFSIYKCDSVTCCGGSDLSTLDFGEFEPISQNSETQKIAV
;
A
#
# COMPACT_ATOMS: atom_id res chain seq x y z
N MET A 1 -8.61 17.37 -19.93
CA MET A 1 -7.24 17.04 -19.47
C MET A 1 -7.10 15.53 -19.49
N LYS A 2 -6.01 14.96 -20.00
CA LYS A 2 -5.76 13.51 -19.90
C LYS A 2 -5.42 13.18 -18.44
N LYS A 3 -5.83 12.01 -17.95
CA LYS A 3 -5.65 11.58 -16.55
C LYS A 3 -4.17 11.66 -16.11
N ASP A 4 -3.27 11.31 -17.01
CA ASP A 4 -1.82 11.29 -16.78
C ASP A 4 -1.24 12.70 -16.60
N GLN A 5 -1.76 13.70 -17.32
CA GLN A 5 -1.33 15.09 -17.18
C GLN A 5 -1.76 15.72 -15.84
N VAL A 6 -2.81 15.17 -15.21
CA VAL A 6 -3.27 15.64 -13.90
C VAL A 6 -2.37 15.08 -12.81
N LEU A 7 -2.04 13.78 -12.90
CA LEU A 7 -1.14 13.11 -11.96
C LEU A 7 0.25 13.72 -11.98
N ASP A 8 0.84 13.92 -13.16
CA ASP A 8 2.17 14.54 -13.29
C ASP A 8 2.22 15.96 -12.71
N TYR A 9 1.13 16.72 -12.83
CA TYR A 9 1.04 18.07 -12.27
C TYR A 9 0.89 18.05 -10.74
N MET A 10 0.08 17.14 -10.18
CA MET A 10 -0.04 16.98 -8.73
C MET A 10 1.29 16.53 -8.11
N ASP A 11 1.97 15.56 -8.72
CA ASP A 11 3.30 15.08 -8.30
C ASP A 11 4.36 16.20 -8.32
N SER A 12 4.26 17.13 -9.28
CA SER A 12 5.17 18.28 -9.33
C SER A 12 4.94 19.26 -8.18
N LEU A 13 3.67 19.51 -7.81
CA LEU A 13 3.32 20.41 -6.71
C LEU A 13 3.71 19.85 -5.34
N GLU A 14 3.59 18.53 -5.15
CA GLU A 14 3.99 17.86 -3.91
C GLU A 14 5.50 17.95 -3.67
N LYS A 15 6.32 17.89 -4.72
CA LYS A 15 7.79 17.91 -4.60
C LYS A 15 8.38 19.32 -4.44
N GLU A 16 7.65 20.35 -4.84
CA GLU A 16 8.13 21.75 -4.81
C GLU A 16 7.89 22.45 -3.46
N ASP A 17 6.96 21.94 -2.63
CA ASP A 17 6.60 22.52 -1.35
C ASP A 17 6.71 21.47 -0.23
N GLU A 18 7.76 21.61 0.58
CA GLU A 18 8.04 20.73 1.74
C GLU A 18 6.86 20.66 2.72
N SER A 19 6.04 21.72 2.82
CA SER A 19 4.85 21.73 3.67
C SER A 19 3.72 20.89 3.10
N LEU A 20 3.60 20.80 1.77
CA LEU A 20 2.62 19.95 1.08
C LEU A 20 3.02 18.47 1.14
N ASP A 21 4.28 18.13 0.90
CA ASP A 21 4.78 16.75 1.04
C ASP A 21 4.55 16.19 2.45
N LEU A 22 4.85 16.98 3.49
CA LEU A 22 4.57 16.60 4.88
C LEU A 22 3.07 16.41 5.15
N TYR A 23 2.22 17.24 4.57
CA TYR A 23 0.77 17.12 4.70
C TYR A 23 0.24 15.84 4.03
N VAL A 24 0.70 15.55 2.81
CA VAL A 24 0.35 14.33 2.07
C VAL A 24 0.79 13.10 2.88
N LYS A 25 2.06 13.04 3.31
CA LYS A 25 2.58 11.96 4.14
C LYS A 25 1.75 11.71 5.41
N MET A 26 1.25 12.78 6.04
CA MET A 26 0.47 12.69 7.27
C MET A 26 -0.98 12.20 7.03
N TYR A 27 -1.62 12.66 5.96
CA TYR A 27 -3.07 12.51 5.76
C TYR A 27 -3.48 11.57 4.62
N GLU A 28 -2.56 11.09 3.78
CA GLU A 28 -2.84 10.19 2.65
C GLU A 28 -3.61 8.93 3.09
N ALA A 29 -3.14 8.24 4.13
CA ALA A 29 -3.81 7.03 4.61
C ALA A 29 -5.22 7.32 5.14
N LEU A 30 -5.38 8.45 5.84
CA LEU A 30 -6.67 8.85 6.39
C LEU A 30 -7.64 9.30 5.28
N SER A 31 -7.17 10.02 4.27
CA SER A 31 -7.99 10.45 3.14
C SER A 31 -8.43 9.26 2.28
N SER A 32 -7.55 8.27 2.08
CA SER A 32 -7.90 6.99 1.43
C SER A 32 -9.01 6.28 2.20
N PHE A 33 -8.87 6.13 3.52
CA PHE A 33 -9.89 5.53 4.37
C PHE A 33 -11.24 6.26 4.26
N LEU A 34 -11.23 7.60 4.30
CA LEU A 34 -12.46 8.39 4.21
C LEU A 34 -13.14 8.28 2.84
N THR A 35 -12.36 8.12 1.78
CA THR A 35 -12.88 7.91 0.41
C THR A 35 -13.61 6.57 0.32
N ASP A 36 -13.00 5.50 0.82
CA ASP A 36 -13.61 4.17 0.86
C ASP A 36 -14.86 4.17 1.74
N PHE A 37 -14.78 4.83 2.90
CA PHE A 37 -15.90 5.00 3.82
C PHE A 37 -17.10 5.71 3.16
N GLU A 38 -16.89 6.84 2.48
CA GLU A 38 -17.95 7.58 1.81
C GLU A 38 -18.58 6.74 0.68
N PHE A 39 -17.75 6.05 -0.11
CA PHE A 39 -18.24 5.14 -1.14
C PHE A 39 -19.12 4.01 -0.55
N MET A 40 -18.66 3.37 0.53
CA MET A 40 -19.44 2.32 1.20
C MET A 40 -20.74 2.87 1.79
N LYS A 41 -20.69 4.01 2.48
CA LYS A 41 -21.88 4.70 3.00
C LYS A 41 -22.91 4.96 1.90
N ASP A 42 -22.47 5.51 0.77
CA ASP A 42 -23.33 5.85 -0.36
C ASP A 42 -23.91 4.59 -1.02
N SER A 43 -23.12 3.52 -1.13
CA SER A 43 -23.59 2.23 -1.66
C SER A 43 -24.70 1.59 -0.83
N LEU A 44 -24.76 1.92 0.47
CA LEU A 44 -25.80 1.50 1.40
C LEU A 44 -26.99 2.48 1.49
N GLY A 45 -26.93 3.62 0.77
CA GLY A 45 -27.93 4.67 0.85
C GLY A 45 -28.01 5.33 2.23
N MET A 46 -26.93 5.29 3.02
CA MET A 46 -26.89 5.83 4.37
C MET A 46 -26.61 7.34 4.38
N THR A 47 -27.28 8.06 5.28
CA THR A 47 -26.97 9.45 5.58
C THR A 47 -25.87 9.56 6.64
N GLN A 48 -25.25 10.74 6.78
CA GLN A 48 -24.34 10.99 7.91
C GLN A 48 -25.01 10.83 9.27
N LYS A 49 -26.32 11.06 9.35
CA LYS A 49 -27.09 10.86 10.58
C LYS A 49 -27.16 9.36 10.92
N ASP A 50 -27.41 8.51 9.95
CA ASP A 50 -27.48 7.06 10.17
C ASP A 50 -26.15 6.49 10.66
N VAL A 51 -25.04 7.00 10.11
CA VAL A 51 -23.68 6.67 10.61
C VAL A 51 -23.52 7.14 12.05
N ALA A 52 -23.88 8.40 12.35
CA ALA A 52 -23.74 8.96 13.69
C ALA A 52 -24.53 8.14 14.73
N ASP A 53 -25.76 7.75 14.38
CA ASP A 53 -26.62 6.93 15.23
C ASP A 53 -25.99 5.55 15.47
N LYS A 54 -25.46 4.88 14.44
CA LYS A 54 -24.74 3.59 14.58
C LYS A 54 -23.48 3.71 15.45
N MET A 55 -22.74 4.81 15.32
CA MET A 55 -21.52 5.04 16.09
C MET A 55 -21.78 5.46 17.55
N GLY A 56 -23.00 5.91 17.85
CA GLY A 56 -23.36 6.55 19.12
C GLY A 56 -22.70 7.91 19.28
N THR A 57 -22.71 8.74 18.23
CA THR A 57 -22.11 10.08 18.22
C THR A 57 -23.02 11.10 17.51
N THR A 58 -22.55 12.33 17.30
CA THR A 58 -23.31 13.38 16.61
C THR A 58 -22.94 13.47 15.13
N GLN A 59 -23.88 13.91 14.29
CA GLN A 59 -23.61 14.20 12.88
C GLN A 59 -22.47 15.23 12.71
N SER A 60 -22.38 16.21 13.60
CA SER A 60 -21.30 17.20 13.63
C SER A 60 -19.92 16.59 13.95
N ALA A 61 -19.86 15.48 14.70
CA ALA A 61 -18.62 14.75 14.91
C ALA A 61 -18.19 14.01 13.63
N ILE A 62 -19.14 13.35 12.94
CA ILE A 62 -18.88 12.68 11.65
C ILE A 62 -18.37 13.69 10.61
N SER A 63 -19.04 14.83 10.46
CA SER A 63 -18.64 15.87 9.51
C SER A 63 -17.22 16.40 9.76
N ARG A 64 -16.82 16.58 11.02
CA ARG A 64 -15.45 17.01 11.36
C ARG A 64 -14.39 15.98 10.98
N ILE A 65 -14.67 14.70 11.20
CA ILE A 65 -13.76 13.61 10.82
C ILE A 65 -13.68 13.50 9.30
N ALA A 66 -14.81 13.46 8.60
CA ALA A 66 -14.88 13.33 7.14
C ALA A 66 -14.24 14.52 6.39
N SER A 67 -14.16 15.69 7.03
CA SER A 67 -13.50 16.88 6.48
C SER A 67 -12.03 17.03 6.89
N LEU A 68 -11.42 16.00 7.50
CA LEU A 68 -10.03 16.03 8.00
C LEU A 68 -9.72 17.17 8.99
N LYS A 69 -10.74 17.78 9.59
CA LYS A 69 -10.58 18.90 10.55
C LYS A 69 -10.15 18.45 11.93
N THR A 70 -10.17 17.15 12.19
CA THR A 70 -9.82 16.55 13.47
C THR A 70 -9.10 15.24 13.22
N ASN A 71 -8.09 14.92 14.03
CA ASN A 71 -7.44 13.62 14.02
C ASN A 71 -8.32 12.58 14.75
N PRO A 72 -8.95 11.62 14.05
CA PRO A 72 -9.76 10.60 14.69
C PRO A 72 -8.88 9.60 15.45
N SER A 73 -9.31 9.21 16.64
CA SER A 73 -8.74 8.07 17.35
C SER A 73 -8.97 6.76 16.58
N TYR A 74 -8.13 5.76 16.82
CA TYR A 74 -8.32 4.40 16.28
C TYR A 74 -9.72 3.85 16.55
N LYS A 75 -10.26 4.08 17.76
CA LYS A 75 -11.63 3.67 18.12
C LYS A 75 -12.71 4.33 17.26
N GLN A 76 -12.50 5.57 16.84
CA GLN A 76 -13.42 6.26 15.93
C GLN A 76 -13.34 5.66 14.52
N LEU A 77 -12.14 5.39 14.00
CA LEU A 77 -11.93 4.73 12.71
C LEU A 77 -12.59 3.35 12.68
N GLN A 78 -12.39 2.55 13.73
CA GLN A 78 -12.99 1.23 13.85
C GLN A 78 -14.52 1.29 13.81
N LYS A 79 -15.12 2.18 14.61
CA LYS A 79 -16.57 2.39 14.61
C LYS A 79 -17.10 2.91 13.28
N MET A 80 -16.34 3.74 12.55
CA MET A 80 -16.73 4.20 11.23
C MET A 80 -16.79 3.05 10.23
N ALA A 81 -15.76 2.19 10.20
CA ALA A 81 -15.74 1.00 9.34
C ALA A 81 -16.93 0.08 9.65
N GLU A 82 -17.14 -0.24 10.93
CA GLU A 82 -18.25 -1.09 11.38
C GLU A 82 -19.63 -0.50 11.00
N ALA A 83 -19.79 0.83 11.09
CA ALA A 83 -21.05 1.49 10.77
C ALA A 83 -21.47 1.30 9.30
N VAL A 84 -20.50 1.18 8.39
CA VAL A 84 -20.73 0.91 6.96
C VAL A 84 -20.57 -0.57 6.60
N GLY A 85 -20.45 -1.46 7.58
CA GLY A 85 -20.34 -2.91 7.38
C GLY A 85 -18.98 -3.35 6.83
N GLY A 86 -17.94 -2.53 6.99
CA GLY A 86 -16.56 -2.86 6.72
C GLY A 86 -15.78 -3.19 8.00
N ASP A 87 -14.55 -3.65 7.81
CA ASP A 87 -13.59 -3.92 8.88
C ASP A 87 -12.39 -2.99 8.73
N LEU A 88 -11.86 -2.49 9.85
CA LEU A 88 -10.69 -1.62 9.83
C LEU A 88 -9.41 -2.45 9.67
N TYR A 89 -8.62 -2.13 8.64
CA TYR A 89 -7.28 -2.67 8.41
C TYR A 89 -6.26 -1.51 8.34
N ILE A 90 -5.15 -1.64 9.08
CA ILE A 90 -4.05 -0.68 9.08
C ILE A 90 -2.75 -1.45 8.92
N THR A 91 -1.87 -0.97 8.05
CA THR A 91 -0.56 -1.58 7.79
C THR A 91 0.48 -0.51 7.47
N PRO A 92 1.74 -0.66 7.91
CA PRO A 92 2.83 0.23 7.52
C PRO A 92 3.38 -0.08 6.12
N MET A 93 2.85 -1.09 5.43
CA MET A 93 3.39 -1.61 4.16
C MET A 93 3.12 -0.71 2.94
N LYS A 94 2.29 0.33 3.06
CA LYS A 94 1.94 1.32 2.01
C LYS A 94 1.81 0.72 0.59
N ASP A 95 2.85 0.88 -0.23
CA ASP A 95 2.93 0.51 -1.64
C ASP A 95 3.01 -0.99 -1.89
N MET A 96 3.32 -1.77 -0.86
CA MET A 96 3.22 -3.23 -0.87
C MET A 96 1.79 -3.73 -0.59
N THR A 97 0.79 -2.85 -0.62
CA THR A 97 -0.61 -3.20 -0.43
C THR A 97 -1.48 -2.75 -1.60
N VAL A 98 -2.48 -3.57 -1.93
CA VAL A 98 -3.45 -3.25 -2.97
C VAL A 98 -4.84 -3.68 -2.51
N GLN A 99 -5.83 -2.84 -2.76
CA GLN A 99 -7.22 -3.22 -2.55
C GLN A 99 -7.77 -3.93 -3.79
N VAL A 100 -8.52 -5.01 -3.59
CA VAL A 100 -9.26 -5.64 -4.67
C VAL A 100 -10.28 -4.64 -5.22
N PRO A 101 -10.23 -4.29 -6.53
CA PRO A 101 -11.19 -3.39 -7.15
C PRO A 101 -12.63 -3.84 -6.89
N TYR A 102 -13.52 -2.88 -6.61
CA TYR A 102 -14.87 -3.16 -6.10
C TYR A 102 -15.69 -4.08 -7.03
N ASP A 103 -15.57 -3.88 -8.34
CA ASP A 103 -16.19 -4.69 -9.39
C ASP A 103 -15.70 -6.15 -9.39
N LEU A 104 -14.47 -6.39 -8.94
CA LEU A 104 -13.87 -7.72 -8.87
C LEU A 104 -14.09 -8.44 -7.54
N GLN A 105 -14.44 -7.72 -6.46
CA GLN A 105 -14.55 -8.32 -5.12
C GLN A 105 -15.53 -9.51 -5.06
N LYS A 106 -16.67 -9.43 -5.78
CA LYS A 106 -17.64 -10.54 -5.84
C LYS A 106 -17.08 -11.76 -6.56
N THR A 107 -16.32 -11.54 -7.63
CA THR A 107 -15.67 -12.59 -8.42
C THR A 107 -14.59 -13.28 -7.59
N VAL A 108 -13.70 -12.51 -6.95
CA VAL A 108 -12.66 -13.03 -6.06
C VAL A 108 -13.27 -13.87 -4.93
N ARG A 109 -14.30 -13.36 -4.23
CA ARG A 109 -14.99 -14.12 -3.17
C ARG A 109 -15.63 -15.41 -3.69
N LYS A 110 -16.10 -15.44 -4.94
CA LYS A 110 -16.67 -16.65 -5.55
C LYS A 110 -15.59 -17.68 -5.89
N LEU A 111 -14.45 -17.23 -6.45
CA LEU A 111 -13.33 -18.09 -6.80
C LEU A 111 -12.70 -18.72 -5.54
N ALA A 112 -12.40 -17.90 -4.52
CA ALA A 112 -11.90 -18.38 -3.24
C ALA A 112 -12.80 -19.46 -2.61
N LYS A 113 -14.12 -19.24 -2.60
CA LYS A 113 -15.11 -20.22 -2.12
C LYS A 113 -15.11 -21.50 -2.95
N GLY A 114 -14.94 -21.41 -4.27
CA GLY A 114 -14.83 -22.56 -5.17
C GLY A 114 -13.65 -23.46 -4.84
N GLU A 115 -12.56 -22.86 -4.36
CA GLU A 115 -11.34 -23.56 -3.94
C GLU A 115 -11.32 -23.90 -2.44
N LYS A 116 -12.39 -23.59 -1.69
CA LYS A 116 -12.48 -23.77 -0.24
C LYS A 116 -11.40 -23.01 0.55
N LYS A 117 -10.98 -21.86 0.03
CA LYS A 117 -10.00 -20.96 0.64
C LYS A 117 -10.70 -19.71 1.20
N THR A 118 -10.05 -19.07 2.16
CA THR A 118 -10.37 -17.69 2.51
C THR A 118 -10.01 -16.75 1.36
N THR A 119 -10.59 -15.55 1.35
CA THR A 119 -10.26 -14.53 0.34
C THR A 119 -8.77 -14.21 0.34
N ASN A 120 -8.13 -14.13 1.51
CA ASN A 120 -6.73 -13.75 1.63
C ASN A 120 -5.79 -14.87 1.15
N GLU A 121 -6.07 -16.14 1.50
CA GLU A 121 -5.28 -17.28 0.99
C GLU A 121 -5.34 -17.35 -0.55
N TYR A 122 -6.53 -17.21 -1.13
CA TYR A 122 -6.69 -17.19 -2.58
C TYR A 122 -5.91 -16.03 -3.24
N LEU A 123 -5.96 -14.82 -2.66
CA LEU A 123 -5.25 -13.67 -3.19
C LEU A 123 -3.73 -13.81 -3.05
N ASP A 124 -3.25 -14.36 -1.92
CA ASP A 124 -1.84 -14.61 -1.68
C ASP A 124 -1.25 -15.55 -2.74
N GLU A 125 -1.93 -16.65 -3.02
CA GLU A 125 -1.53 -17.59 -4.08
C GLU A 125 -1.57 -16.94 -5.46
N VAL A 126 -2.63 -16.20 -5.80
CA VAL A 126 -2.71 -15.51 -7.09
C VAL A 126 -1.55 -14.53 -7.29
N ILE A 127 -1.21 -13.76 -6.25
CA ILE A 127 -0.09 -12.82 -6.30
C ILE A 127 1.23 -13.58 -6.41
N ARG A 128 1.42 -14.62 -5.60
CA ARG A 128 2.63 -15.45 -5.63
C ARG A 128 2.84 -16.08 -7.00
N ASP A 129 1.85 -16.77 -7.53
CA ASP A 129 1.91 -17.44 -8.83
C ASP A 129 2.19 -16.42 -9.95
N ALA A 130 1.52 -15.26 -9.92
CA ALA A 130 1.74 -14.20 -10.89
C ALA A 130 3.17 -13.67 -10.83
N VAL A 131 3.67 -13.32 -9.64
CA VAL A 131 5.02 -12.77 -9.48
C VAL A 131 6.11 -13.79 -9.81
N GLU A 132 5.96 -15.04 -9.37
CA GLU A 132 6.92 -16.11 -9.64
C GLU A 132 6.97 -16.42 -11.15
N SER A 133 5.82 -16.49 -11.83
CA SER A 133 5.78 -16.71 -13.29
C SER A 133 6.41 -15.57 -14.10
N GLU A 134 6.18 -14.32 -13.72
CA GLU A 134 6.81 -13.15 -14.34
C GLU A 134 8.33 -13.15 -14.09
N TYR A 135 8.76 -13.51 -12.89
CA TYR A 135 10.19 -13.62 -12.55
C TYR A 135 10.90 -14.72 -13.35
N GLU A 136 10.28 -15.90 -13.50
CA GLU A 136 10.80 -16.99 -14.33
C GLU A 136 10.89 -16.57 -15.81
N SER A 137 9.87 -15.87 -16.32
CA SER A 137 9.88 -15.33 -17.68
C SER A 137 11.02 -14.33 -17.88
N PHE A 138 11.18 -13.41 -16.92
CA PHE A 138 12.26 -12.43 -16.91
C PHE A 138 13.62 -13.12 -16.93
N THR A 139 13.91 -14.00 -15.98
CA THR A 139 15.20 -14.69 -15.88
C THR A 139 15.56 -15.49 -17.14
N LYS A 140 14.58 -16.21 -17.72
CA LYS A 140 14.77 -16.96 -18.98
C LYS A 140 15.14 -16.07 -20.17
N MET A 141 14.64 -14.84 -20.22
CA MET A 141 14.97 -13.87 -21.26
C MET A 141 16.43 -13.38 -21.18
N PHE A 142 17.00 -13.31 -19.97
CA PHE A 142 18.40 -12.92 -19.76
C PHE A 142 19.39 -14.08 -19.84
N SER A 143 18.98 -15.30 -19.46
CA SER A 143 19.82 -16.50 -19.63
C SER A 143 20.03 -16.89 -21.11
N ASN A 144 19.13 -16.49 -22.02
CA ASN A 144 19.27 -16.69 -23.47
C ASN A 144 20.16 -15.64 -24.17
N LYS A 145 20.66 -14.63 -23.43
CA LYS A 145 21.78 -13.79 -23.90
C LYS A 145 23.10 -14.43 -23.45
N THR A 146 23.44 -15.60 -23.98
CA THR A 146 24.84 -16.03 -24.00
C THR A 146 25.63 -15.04 -24.85
N CYS A 147 26.68 -14.48 -24.27
CA CYS A 147 27.58 -13.49 -24.84
C CYS A 147 27.98 -13.84 -26.28
N ASP A 148 27.60 -13.00 -27.24
CA ASP A 148 28.26 -12.98 -28.53
C ASP A 148 29.60 -12.26 -28.34
N SER A 149 30.67 -13.03 -28.38
CA SER A 149 32.04 -12.56 -28.22
C SER A 149 32.46 -11.76 -29.46
N PHE A 150 32.32 -10.44 -29.39
CA PHE A 150 33.08 -9.54 -30.27
C PHE A 150 33.87 -8.52 -29.43
N SER A 151 35.14 -8.88 -29.19
CA SER A 151 36.36 -8.09 -29.41
C SER A 151 36.19 -6.56 -29.35
N ILE A 152 36.92 -5.76 -28.57
CA ILE A 152 38.37 -5.67 -28.32
C ILE A 152 38.48 -4.75 -27.10
N TYR A 153 39.25 -5.09 -26.06
CA TYR A 153 40.26 -4.23 -25.44
C TYR A 153 41.06 -5.06 -24.42
N LYS A 154 42.37 -4.83 -24.44
CA LYS A 154 43.46 -5.59 -23.81
C LYS A 154 43.23 -5.86 -22.32
N CYS A 155 43.31 -7.14 -21.96
CA CYS A 155 43.57 -7.58 -20.59
C CYS A 155 45.08 -7.55 -20.37
N ASP A 156 45.56 -6.63 -19.53
CA ASP A 156 46.91 -6.66 -18.99
C ASP A 156 46.84 -7.10 -17.51
N SER A 157 47.31 -8.33 -17.29
CA SER A 157 47.71 -8.98 -16.02
C SER A 157 46.65 -9.58 -15.07
N VAL A 158 46.66 -10.92 -15.07
CA VAL A 158 46.65 -11.88 -13.93
C VAL A 158 45.39 -11.99 -13.06
N THR A 159 44.65 -13.09 -13.28
CA THR A 159 43.64 -13.78 -12.42
C THR A 159 42.46 -12.91 -11.95
N CYS A 160 41.22 -13.22 -12.32
CA CYS A 160 40.46 -14.32 -11.71
C CYS A 160 39.40 -14.88 -12.67
N CYS A 161 39.44 -16.19 -12.92
CA CYS A 161 38.21 -16.94 -13.16
C CYS A 161 37.49 -17.03 -11.81
N GLY A 162 36.46 -16.22 -11.60
CA GLY A 162 35.51 -16.38 -10.50
C GLY A 162 34.13 -16.50 -11.13
N GLY A 163 33.49 -17.66 -10.99
CA GLY A 163 32.08 -17.79 -11.32
C GLY A 163 31.30 -16.76 -10.50
N SER A 164 30.47 -15.96 -11.15
CA SER A 164 29.55 -15.09 -10.45
C SER A 164 28.39 -15.93 -9.96
N ASP A 165 28.53 -16.48 -8.75
CA ASP A 165 27.40 -16.90 -7.94
C ASP A 165 26.41 -15.73 -7.87
N LEU A 166 25.14 -16.03 -8.14
CA LEU A 166 24.02 -15.10 -8.08
C LEU A 166 23.60 -14.82 -6.62
N SER A 167 24.56 -14.78 -5.69
CA SER A 167 24.33 -14.53 -4.26
C SER A 167 24.56 -13.07 -3.86
N THR A 168 24.85 -12.19 -4.82
CA THR A 168 25.13 -10.76 -4.56
C THR A 168 24.04 -9.88 -5.18
N LEU A 169 22.79 -10.16 -4.85
CA LEU A 169 21.76 -9.12 -4.84
C LEU A 169 21.68 -8.64 -3.39
N ASP A 170 22.35 -7.52 -3.15
CA ASP A 170 22.33 -6.81 -1.88
C ASP A 170 20.92 -6.28 -1.64
N PHE A 171 20.12 -7.04 -0.89
CA PHE A 171 18.91 -6.53 -0.27
C PHE A 171 19.38 -5.72 0.93
N GLY A 172 19.43 -4.39 0.75
CA GLY A 172 19.97 -3.45 1.71
C GLY A 172 19.67 -3.81 3.15
N GLU A 173 20.73 -3.80 3.97
CA GLU A 173 20.69 -4.09 5.39
C GLU A 173 19.57 -3.32 6.10
N PHE A 174 18.71 -4.04 6.81
CA PHE A 174 17.86 -3.44 7.83
C PHE A 174 18.76 -2.96 8.97
N GLU A 175 19.02 -1.66 9.04
CA GLU A 175 19.57 -1.07 10.26
C GLU A 175 18.48 -1.06 11.35
N PRO A 176 18.70 -1.70 12.51
CA PRO A 176 17.77 -1.60 13.63
C PRO A 176 17.87 -0.19 14.23
N ILE A 177 16.74 0.53 14.25
CA ILE A 177 16.64 1.83 14.93
C ILE A 177 16.86 1.61 16.43
N SER A 178 18.01 2.08 16.91
CA SER A 178 18.36 2.21 18.32
C SER A 178 17.29 3.00 19.07
N GLN A 179 16.62 2.36 20.03
CA GLN A 179 15.73 3.03 20.97
C GLN A 179 16.54 3.93 21.91
N ASN A 180 16.55 5.24 21.64
CA ASN A 180 16.88 6.21 22.68
C ASN A 180 15.61 6.51 23.48
N SER A 181 15.51 5.85 24.64
CA SER A 181 14.52 6.11 25.67
C SER A 181 14.82 7.43 26.36
N GLU A 182 14.25 8.54 25.88
CA GLU A 182 14.13 9.76 26.69
C GLU A 182 12.85 9.71 27.50
N THR A 183 13.05 9.55 28.81
CA THR A 183 12.01 9.46 29.83
C THR A 183 11.44 10.85 30.07
N GLN A 184 10.26 11.17 29.56
CA GLN A 184 9.50 12.32 30.04
C GLN A 184 8.67 11.94 31.26
N LYS A 185 9.05 12.55 32.38
CA LYS A 185 8.45 12.41 33.71
C LYS A 185 6.98 12.84 33.68
N ILE A 186 6.10 11.93 34.09
CA ILE A 186 4.73 12.23 34.48
C ILE A 186 4.79 12.85 35.88
N ALA A 187 4.37 14.11 36.00
CA ALA A 187 4.05 14.72 37.29
C ALA A 187 2.57 14.45 37.60
N VAL A 188 2.33 13.99 38.83
CA VAL A 188 1.04 13.64 39.45
C VAL A 188 0.12 14.85 39.54
#